data_AF-K3ZEQ2-F1
#
_entry.id   AF-K3ZEQ2-F1
#
_cell.length_a   1.000
_cell.length_b   1.000
_cell.length_c   1.000
_cell.angle_alpha   90.00
_cell.angle_beta   90.00
_cell.angle_gamma   90.00
#
_symmetry.space_group_name_H-M   'P 1'
#
loop_
_entity.id
_entity.type
_entity.pdbx_description
1 polymer ?
#
loop_
_entity_poly.entity_id
_entity_poly.type
_entity_poly.pdbx_seq_one_letter_code
_entity_poly.pdbx_strand_id
1 'polypeptide(L)'
;MPPPPNPGFLLLRSQTLTPRFRRSPSCDPLLCRPRRCLSARASAAQLSAAGVATAQQPELGVEDAVVGFVTGKRRATEVAHAVWRSIVRKGDTVVDATCGNGNDTLALLKMVADERAQGCVYGMDIQDSAIESTSSFLKMAVDDDHQRELVKLFPICHSRMEEIVPKDAPVRLVAFNLGYLPGGDKTLITVPRTTELALQAASRILSSGGLISVLVYIGHPGGRDELDVVESFASSLPLDTWASCKLQMVNRPVAPVLILLNKK
;
A
#
# COMPACT_ATOMS: atom_id res chain seq x y z
N MET A 1 39.61 -47.94 -12.11
CA MET A 1 40.98 -47.49 -11.78
C MET A 1 41.93 -48.25 -12.68
N PRO A 2 42.76 -47.55 -13.47
CA PRO A 2 44.01 -46.91 -12.99
C PRO A 2 44.18 -45.47 -13.55
N PRO A 3 45.34 -44.79 -13.37
CA PRO A 3 45.60 -43.69 -12.43
C PRO A 3 45.56 -42.26 -13.05
N PRO A 4 45.63 -41.18 -12.24
CA PRO A 4 45.65 -39.80 -12.74
C PRO A 4 47.09 -39.27 -12.94
N PRO A 5 47.30 -38.28 -13.82
CA PRO A 5 48.43 -37.36 -13.70
C PRO A 5 48.02 -36.05 -13.01
N ASN A 6 48.91 -35.61 -12.12
CA ASN A 6 48.82 -34.50 -11.18
C ASN A 6 49.14 -33.13 -11.84
N PRO A 7 48.98 -32.00 -11.09
CA PRO A 7 48.71 -30.66 -11.63
C PRO A 7 49.97 -29.87 -12.00
N GLY A 8 49.88 -29.07 -13.06
CA GLY A 8 50.88 -28.11 -13.49
C GLY A 8 50.52 -26.69 -13.06
N PHE A 9 51.24 -26.21 -12.04
CA PHE A 9 51.45 -24.81 -11.70
C PHE A 9 51.88 -23.97 -12.92
N LEU A 10 51.35 -22.76 -13.06
CA LEU A 10 52.09 -21.62 -13.63
C LEU A 10 51.56 -20.31 -13.01
N LEU A 11 52.27 -19.86 -11.97
CA LEU A 11 52.46 -18.44 -11.70
C LEU A 11 53.13 -17.80 -12.93
N LEU A 12 52.78 -16.55 -13.28
CA LEU A 12 53.73 -15.44 -13.19
C LEU A 12 53.08 -14.07 -13.55
N ARG A 13 53.33 -13.12 -12.64
CA ARG A 13 53.67 -11.70 -12.85
C ARG A 13 52.62 -10.67 -13.24
N SER A 14 52.19 -9.98 -12.18
CA SER A 14 52.12 -8.52 -12.01
C SER A 14 52.99 -7.69 -12.97
N GLN A 15 52.41 -6.60 -13.50
CA GLN A 15 53.10 -5.31 -13.67
C GLN A 15 52.14 -4.15 -13.35
N THR A 16 52.48 -3.45 -12.28
CA THR A 16 52.07 -2.10 -11.90
C THR A 16 52.69 -1.06 -12.84
N LEU A 17 51.97 0.01 -13.20
CA LEU A 17 52.56 1.30 -13.63
C LEU A 17 51.52 2.44 -13.54
N THR A 18 51.61 3.24 -12.48
CA THR A 18 51.42 4.70 -12.47
C THR A 18 52.79 5.29 -12.04
N PRO A 19 53.06 6.62 -12.02
CA PRO A 19 52.19 7.80 -12.20
C PRO A 19 52.82 8.94 -13.04
N ARG A 20 52.11 10.05 -13.27
CA ARG A 20 52.65 11.41 -13.01
C ARG A 20 51.61 12.54 -13.11
N PHE A 21 51.63 13.33 -12.03
CA PHE A 21 51.12 14.67 -11.77
C PHE A 21 51.30 15.71 -12.89
N ARG A 22 50.33 16.65 -12.99
CA ARG A 22 50.52 18.11 -12.75
C ARG A 22 49.16 18.84 -12.82
N ARG A 23 48.71 19.41 -11.69
CA ARG A 23 48.63 20.85 -11.34
C ARG A 23 47.44 21.62 -11.95
N SER A 24 46.56 22.04 -11.05
CA SER A 24 45.55 23.11 -11.16
C SER A 24 46.19 24.50 -11.34
N PRO A 25 45.42 25.47 -11.88
CA PRO A 25 45.06 26.66 -11.10
C PRO A 25 43.60 27.12 -11.35
N SER A 26 42.85 27.47 -10.30
CA SER A 26 42.47 28.85 -9.88
C SER A 26 41.10 29.32 -10.38
N CYS A 27 40.23 29.67 -9.43
CA CYS A 27 38.99 30.41 -9.59
C CYS A 27 39.23 31.83 -10.12
N ASP A 28 38.27 32.38 -10.86
CA ASP A 28 37.79 33.76 -10.65
C ASP A 28 36.39 33.97 -11.27
N PRO A 29 35.64 34.99 -10.79
CA PRO A 29 34.19 35.09 -10.85
C PRO A 29 33.74 35.94 -12.04
N LEU A 30 32.41 36.06 -12.20
CA LEU A 30 31.64 37.10 -12.92
C LEU A 30 30.61 36.45 -13.85
N LEU A 31 29.37 36.39 -13.37
CA LEU A 31 28.16 36.59 -14.18
C LEU A 31 27.00 36.94 -13.23
N CYS A 32 27.08 38.14 -12.67
CA CYS A 32 25.95 38.84 -12.07
C CYS A 32 25.07 39.43 -13.18
N ARG A 33 23.77 39.09 -13.20
CA ARG A 33 22.72 39.97 -13.72
C ARG A 33 21.55 40.01 -12.73
N PRO A 34 21.06 41.21 -12.35
CA PRO A 34 20.06 41.36 -11.31
C PRO A 34 18.65 41.16 -11.89
N ARG A 35 17.78 40.43 -11.19
CA ARG A 35 16.34 40.57 -11.37
C ARG A 35 15.76 41.32 -10.18
N ARG A 36 15.10 42.43 -10.54
CA ARG A 36 14.52 43.47 -9.70
C ARG A 36 13.61 42.88 -8.62
N CYS A 37 13.86 43.29 -7.38
CA CYS A 37 12.84 43.31 -6.33
C CYS A 37 11.74 44.30 -6.75
N LEU A 38 10.52 43.81 -6.91
CA LEU A 38 9.31 44.62 -6.84
C LEU A 38 8.60 44.21 -5.56
N SER A 39 8.68 45.07 -4.55
CA SER A 39 7.79 45.04 -3.41
C SER A 39 6.40 45.42 -3.90
N ALA A 40 5.42 44.56 -3.59
CA ALA A 40 4.03 44.94 -3.61
C ALA A 40 3.43 44.44 -2.29
N ARG A 41 3.34 45.35 -1.32
CA ARG A 41 2.39 45.23 -0.23
C ARG A 41 1.00 45.19 -0.86
N ALA A 42 0.33 44.06 -0.80
CA ALA A 42 -1.11 43.98 -0.98
C ALA A 42 -1.72 43.59 0.37
N SER A 43 -2.59 44.48 0.83
CA SER A 43 -3.26 44.46 2.13
C SER A 43 -4.10 43.20 2.33
N ALA A 44 -4.14 42.73 3.58
CA ALA A 44 -5.07 41.72 4.06
C ALA A 44 -6.50 42.29 4.11
N ALA A 45 -7.16 42.40 2.96
CA ALA A 45 -8.60 42.64 2.84
C ALA A 45 -8.97 42.62 1.35
N GLN A 46 -9.29 41.43 0.79
CA GLN A 46 -10.14 41.23 -0.39
C GLN A 46 -10.02 39.79 -0.91
N LEU A 47 -10.46 38.81 -0.12
CA LEU A 47 -10.87 37.49 -0.62
C LEU A 47 -11.94 36.97 0.34
N SER A 48 -13.10 37.62 0.32
CA SER A 48 -14.33 37.06 0.87
C SER A 48 -15.31 36.94 -0.28
N ALA A 49 -16.05 35.83 -0.30
CA ALA A 49 -16.93 35.35 -1.37
C ALA A 49 -16.26 34.55 -2.50
N ALA A 50 -15.74 33.37 -2.15
CA ALA A 50 -15.84 32.22 -3.05
C ALA A 50 -16.30 31.03 -2.18
N GLY A 51 -17.59 30.72 -2.26
CA GLY A 51 -18.14 29.52 -1.63
C GLY A 51 -17.41 28.31 -2.17
N VAL A 52 -16.73 27.58 -1.29
CA VAL A 52 -16.11 26.31 -1.60
C VAL A 52 -17.23 25.29 -1.73
N ALA A 53 -17.85 25.24 -2.91
CA ALA A 53 -18.53 24.03 -3.33
C ALA A 53 -17.43 22.98 -3.54
N THR A 54 -17.31 22.06 -2.58
CA THR A 54 -16.55 20.83 -2.74
C THR A 54 -17.12 20.08 -3.93
N ALA A 55 -16.51 20.27 -5.10
CA ALA A 55 -16.79 19.46 -6.28
C ALA A 55 -16.37 18.03 -5.93
N GLN A 56 -17.33 17.19 -5.54
CA GLN A 56 -17.16 15.75 -5.46
C GLN A 56 -16.73 15.31 -6.86
N GLN A 57 -15.47 14.89 -6.99
CA GLN A 57 -15.05 14.23 -8.22
C GLN A 57 -15.95 13.03 -8.46
N PRO A 58 -16.39 12.77 -9.71
CA PRO A 58 -17.27 11.66 -9.98
C PRO A 58 -16.61 10.37 -9.48
N GLU A 59 -17.31 9.68 -8.59
CA GLU A 59 -16.92 8.39 -8.03
C GLU A 59 -16.68 7.40 -9.19
N LEU A 60 -15.48 6.82 -9.23
CA LEU A 60 -15.11 5.91 -10.31
C LEU A 60 -15.89 4.60 -10.21
N GLY A 61 -16.70 4.29 -11.23
CA GLY A 61 -17.40 3.02 -11.34
C GLY A 61 -16.45 1.82 -11.50
N VAL A 62 -16.89 0.63 -11.09
CA VAL A 62 -16.10 -0.62 -11.22
C VAL A 62 -15.72 -0.89 -12.67
N GLU A 63 -16.66 -0.70 -13.60
CA GLU A 63 -16.43 -0.91 -15.03
C GLU A 63 -15.30 0.00 -15.55
N ASP A 64 -15.35 1.30 -15.23
CA ASP A 64 -14.32 2.27 -15.63
C ASP A 64 -12.97 1.97 -14.99
N ALA A 65 -12.96 1.49 -13.74
CA ALA A 65 -11.74 1.09 -13.05
C ALA A 65 -11.08 -0.11 -13.75
N VAL A 66 -11.87 -1.14 -14.06
CA VAL A 66 -11.40 -2.36 -14.73
C VAL A 66 -10.96 -2.06 -16.16
N VAL A 67 -11.74 -1.31 -16.95
CA VAL A 67 -11.36 -0.89 -18.31
C VAL A 67 -10.09 -0.03 -18.26
N GLY A 68 -9.99 0.88 -17.29
CA GLY A 68 -8.80 1.69 -17.06
C GLY A 68 -7.57 0.84 -16.75
N PHE A 69 -7.72 -0.21 -15.94
CA PHE A 69 -6.65 -1.16 -15.69
C PHE A 69 -6.27 -1.92 -16.96
N VAL A 70 -7.22 -2.54 -17.66
CA VAL A 70 -6.98 -3.29 -18.91
C VAL A 70 -6.26 -2.45 -19.97
N THR A 71 -6.63 -1.18 -20.10
CA THR A 71 -6.00 -0.23 -21.04
C THR A 71 -4.69 0.37 -20.52
N GLY A 72 -4.25 0.00 -19.31
CA GLY A 72 -3.00 0.46 -18.70
C GLY A 72 -3.02 1.90 -18.20
N LYS A 73 -4.20 2.51 -18.08
CA LYS A 73 -4.42 3.91 -17.65
C LYS A 73 -4.65 4.06 -16.15
N ARG A 74 -4.95 2.97 -15.43
CA ARG A 74 -5.20 2.95 -13.97
C ARG A 74 -4.40 1.88 -13.26
N ARG A 75 -4.20 2.08 -11.96
CA ARG A 75 -3.48 1.15 -11.07
C ARG A 75 -4.42 0.09 -10.51
N ALA A 76 -3.86 -1.05 -10.13
CA ALA A 76 -4.61 -2.13 -9.47
C ALA A 76 -5.30 -1.68 -8.17
N THR A 77 -4.69 -0.75 -7.41
CA THR A 77 -5.31 -0.14 -6.21
C THR A 77 -6.63 0.57 -6.52
N GLU A 78 -6.74 1.23 -7.68
CA GLU A 78 -7.98 1.91 -8.07
C GLU A 78 -9.10 0.90 -8.38
N VAL A 79 -8.74 -0.25 -8.96
CA VAL A 79 -9.68 -1.36 -9.16
C VAL A 79 -10.13 -1.93 -7.81
N ALA A 80 -9.18 -2.16 -6.89
CA ALA A 80 -9.48 -2.65 -5.55
C ALA A 80 -10.47 -1.71 -4.85
N HIS A 81 -10.17 -0.40 -4.79
CA HIS A 81 -11.07 0.60 -4.19
C HIS A 81 -12.45 0.63 -4.83
N ALA A 82 -12.55 0.53 -6.16
CA ALA A 82 -13.85 0.49 -6.84
C ALA A 82 -14.67 -0.76 -6.46
N VAL A 83 -14.03 -1.92 -6.37
CA VAL A 83 -14.67 -3.15 -5.89
C VAL A 83 -15.10 -3.00 -4.43
N TRP A 84 -14.25 -2.44 -3.56
CA TRP A 84 -14.56 -2.24 -2.14
C TRP A 84 -15.81 -1.40 -1.96
N ARG A 85 -15.94 -0.29 -2.69
CA ARG A 85 -17.14 0.58 -2.65
C ARG A 85 -18.44 -0.15 -3.03
N SER A 86 -18.35 -1.21 -3.82
CA SER A 86 -19.52 -1.99 -4.23
C SER A 86 -19.94 -3.04 -3.19
N ILE A 87 -19.07 -3.32 -2.21
CA ILE A 87 -19.26 -4.37 -1.20
C ILE A 87 -19.49 -3.78 0.19
N VAL A 88 -18.71 -2.75 0.54
CA VAL A 88 -18.76 -2.05 1.83
C VAL A 88 -19.92 -1.07 1.83
N ARG A 89 -20.66 -1.07 2.94
CA ARG A 89 -21.77 -0.17 3.23
C ARG A 89 -21.43 0.69 4.43
N LYS A 90 -22.15 1.80 4.53
CA LYS A 90 -22.22 2.63 5.73
C LYS A 90 -22.56 1.78 6.95
N GLY A 91 -21.83 1.98 8.04
CA GLY A 91 -22.00 1.21 9.27
C GLY A 91 -21.23 -0.13 9.31
N ASP A 92 -20.58 -0.55 8.23
CA ASP A 92 -19.82 -1.80 8.24
C ASP A 92 -18.53 -1.70 9.07
N THR A 93 -18.06 -2.86 9.53
CA THR A 93 -16.71 -3.02 10.10
C THR A 93 -15.75 -3.48 9.01
N VAL A 94 -14.61 -2.81 8.88
CA VAL A 94 -13.57 -3.10 7.89
C VAL A 94 -12.18 -3.07 8.52
N VAL A 95 -11.23 -3.75 7.88
CA VAL A 95 -9.86 -3.91 8.37
C VAL A 95 -8.88 -3.48 7.27
N ASP A 96 -7.98 -2.55 7.61
CA ASP A 96 -6.75 -2.28 6.87
C ASP A 96 -5.60 -3.01 7.58
N ALA A 97 -5.17 -4.13 7.00
CA ALA A 97 -4.15 -5.00 7.60
C ALA A 97 -2.71 -4.46 7.42
N THR A 98 -2.53 -3.36 6.67
CA THR A 98 -1.22 -2.80 6.31
C THR A 98 -1.35 -1.29 6.06
N CYS A 99 -1.69 -0.52 7.11
CA CYS A 99 -2.20 0.84 6.91
C CYS A 99 -1.16 1.81 6.34
N GLY A 100 0.12 1.61 6.63
CA GLY A 100 1.22 2.39 6.06
C GLY A 100 1.02 3.91 6.19
N ASN A 101 0.87 4.61 5.06
CA ASN A 101 0.64 6.06 5.03
C ASN A 101 -0.84 6.48 5.15
N GLY A 102 -1.76 5.54 5.36
CA GLY A 102 -3.16 5.81 5.68
C GLY A 102 -4.09 6.10 4.50
N ASN A 103 -3.64 5.90 3.25
CA ASN A 103 -4.48 6.12 2.06
C ASN A 103 -5.69 5.18 2.03
N ASP A 104 -5.45 3.90 2.29
CA ASP A 104 -6.50 2.89 2.30
C ASP A 104 -7.37 3.02 3.55
N THR A 105 -6.78 3.27 4.72
CA THR A 105 -7.52 3.66 5.94
C THR A 105 -8.50 4.81 5.70
N LEU A 106 -8.07 5.89 5.04
CA LEU A 106 -8.94 7.03 4.72
C LEU A 106 -10.04 6.63 3.72
N ALA A 107 -9.71 5.83 2.71
CA ALA A 107 -10.69 5.36 1.74
C ALA A 107 -11.77 4.50 2.42
N LEU A 108 -11.35 3.58 3.29
CA LEU A 108 -12.24 2.73 4.08
C LEU A 108 -13.11 3.55 5.05
N LEU A 109 -12.52 4.54 5.73
CA LEU A 109 -13.26 5.46 6.59
C LEU A 109 -14.39 6.14 5.82
N LYS A 110 -14.09 6.68 4.63
CA LYS A 110 -15.12 7.32 3.79
C LYS A 110 -16.23 6.36 3.35
N MET A 111 -15.94 5.07 3.21
CA MET A 111 -16.94 4.06 2.84
C MET A 111 -17.86 3.69 4.00
N VAL A 112 -17.32 3.56 5.22
CA VAL A 112 -18.10 3.12 6.39
C VAL A 112 -18.75 4.26 7.15
N ALA A 113 -18.23 5.49 7.05
CA ALA A 113 -18.71 6.64 7.78
C ALA A 113 -20.17 6.97 7.45
N ASP A 114 -20.96 7.14 8.50
CA ASP A 114 -22.35 7.52 8.44
C ASP A 114 -22.72 8.47 9.56
N GLU A 115 -23.91 9.06 9.49
CA GLU A 115 -24.39 10.01 10.51
C GLU A 115 -24.63 9.36 11.88
N ARG A 116 -24.68 8.02 11.94
CA ARG A 116 -24.96 7.25 13.15
C ARG A 116 -23.69 6.77 13.86
N ALA A 117 -22.52 7.02 13.28
CA ALA A 117 -21.22 6.60 13.78
C ALA A 117 -21.14 5.09 14.12
N GLN A 118 -21.80 4.24 13.31
CA GLN A 118 -21.86 2.79 13.58
C GLN A 118 -20.73 1.99 12.93
N GLY A 119 -20.05 2.57 11.93
CA GLY A 119 -18.95 1.92 11.23
C GLY A 119 -17.69 1.79 12.08
N CYS A 120 -16.77 0.93 11.66
CA CYS A 120 -15.46 0.84 12.32
C CYS A 120 -14.37 0.43 11.33
N VAL A 121 -13.23 1.12 11.39
CA VAL A 121 -12.02 0.79 10.63
C VAL A 121 -10.94 0.36 11.60
N TYR A 122 -10.48 -0.88 11.51
CA TYR A 122 -9.30 -1.36 12.22
C TYR A 122 -8.09 -1.23 11.31
N GLY A 123 -7.18 -0.32 11.61
CA GLY A 123 -5.91 -0.17 10.89
C GLY A 123 -4.76 -0.75 11.70
N MET A 124 -3.85 -1.47 11.05
CA MET A 124 -2.65 -1.99 11.71
C MET A 124 -1.41 -1.95 10.83
N ASP A 125 -0.27 -1.80 11.48
CA ASP A 125 1.06 -1.88 10.90
C ASP A 125 2.05 -2.25 12.02
N ILE A 126 3.18 -2.89 11.69
CA ILE A 126 4.21 -3.20 12.70
C ILE A 126 5.07 -2.00 13.05
N GLN A 127 5.05 -0.97 12.20
CA GLN A 127 5.87 0.24 12.37
C GLN A 127 5.08 1.33 13.08
N ASP A 128 5.59 1.82 14.21
CA ASP A 128 5.02 2.98 14.91
C ASP A 128 4.95 4.21 13.99
N SER A 129 5.93 4.40 13.11
CA SER A 129 5.97 5.48 12.13
C SER A 129 4.82 5.42 11.12
N ALA A 130 4.36 4.22 10.73
CA ALA A 130 3.19 4.05 9.88
C ALA A 130 1.90 4.42 10.62
N ILE A 131 1.80 4.03 11.89
CA ILE A 131 0.66 4.39 12.75
C ILE A 131 0.59 5.92 12.93
N GLU A 132 1.72 6.57 13.21
CA GLU A 132 1.81 8.03 13.32
C GLU A 132 1.50 8.75 12.01
N SER A 133 2.00 8.24 10.89
CA SER A 133 1.74 8.75 9.54
C SER A 133 0.24 8.69 9.22
N THR A 134 -0.38 7.53 9.44
CA THR A 134 -1.82 7.32 9.24
C THR A 134 -2.65 8.24 10.15
N SER A 135 -2.31 8.31 11.44
CA SER A 135 -3.01 9.19 12.41
C SER A 135 -2.94 10.66 12.01
N SER A 136 -1.75 11.13 11.61
CA SER A 136 -1.54 12.52 11.18
C SER A 136 -2.28 12.83 9.89
N PHE A 137 -2.25 11.90 8.93
CA PHE A 137 -2.98 12.04 7.67
C PHE A 137 -4.49 12.14 7.88
N LEU A 138 -5.06 11.30 8.76
CA LEU A 138 -6.48 11.34 9.09
C LEU A 138 -6.88 12.65 9.77
N LYS A 139 -6.06 13.18 10.69
CA LYS A 139 -6.29 14.49 11.33
C LYS A 139 -6.30 15.65 10.33
N MET A 140 -5.51 15.55 9.26
CA MET A 140 -5.48 16.57 8.21
C MET A 140 -6.60 16.42 7.18
N ALA A 141 -7.06 15.19 6.92
CA ALA A 141 -7.99 14.89 5.84
C ALA A 141 -9.47 14.84 6.27
N VAL A 142 -9.75 14.77 7.58
CA VAL A 142 -11.09 14.60 8.13
C VAL A 142 -11.31 15.61 9.25
N ASP A 143 -12.16 16.60 8.99
CA ASP A 143 -12.46 17.67 9.96
C ASP A 143 -13.35 17.19 11.11
N ASP A 144 -14.20 16.18 10.87
CA ASP A 144 -15.17 15.65 11.83
C ASP A 144 -14.52 14.66 12.81
N ASP A 145 -14.44 15.06 14.07
CA ASP A 145 -13.89 14.28 15.18
C ASP A 145 -14.60 12.93 15.34
N HIS A 146 -15.92 12.88 15.18
CA HIS A 146 -16.68 11.62 15.32
C HIS A 146 -16.34 10.63 14.21
N GLN A 147 -16.08 11.11 12.99
CA GLN A 147 -15.61 10.22 11.92
C GLN A 147 -14.21 9.68 12.21
N ARG A 148 -13.32 10.50 12.78
CA ARG A 148 -11.98 10.03 13.14
C ARG A 148 -12.02 8.96 14.24
N GLU A 149 -12.98 9.02 15.17
CA GLU A 149 -13.19 8.01 16.20
C GLU A 149 -13.62 6.63 15.66
N LEU A 150 -14.12 6.55 14.43
CA LEU A 150 -14.43 5.27 13.77
C LEU A 150 -13.16 4.47 13.45
N VAL A 151 -11.99 5.12 13.42
CA VAL A 151 -10.71 4.49 13.10
C VAL A 151 -9.95 4.14 14.37
N LYS A 152 -9.58 2.86 14.50
CA LYS A 152 -8.75 2.33 15.58
C LYS A 152 -7.45 1.82 14.99
N LEU A 153 -6.33 2.45 15.36
CA LEU A 153 -4.99 2.13 14.85
C LEU A 153 -4.18 1.35 15.88
N PHE A 154 -3.51 0.28 15.44
CA PHE A 154 -2.75 -0.61 16.32
C PHE A 154 -1.35 -0.90 15.77
N PRO A 155 -0.27 -0.67 16.55
CA PRO A 155 1.09 -1.05 16.17
C PRO A 155 1.29 -2.56 16.36
N ILE A 156 0.67 -3.36 15.50
CA ILE A 156 0.63 -4.82 15.59
C ILE A 156 0.76 -5.46 14.21
N CYS A 157 1.35 -6.66 14.17
CA CYS A 157 1.38 -7.46 12.95
C CYS A 157 -0.04 -7.93 12.58
N HIS A 158 -0.38 -7.87 11.29
CA HIS A 158 -1.64 -8.38 10.75
C HIS A 158 -1.95 -9.84 11.11
N SER A 159 -0.93 -10.67 11.36
CA SER A 159 -1.13 -12.06 11.80
C SER A 159 -1.87 -12.18 13.14
N ARG A 160 -1.93 -11.09 13.91
CA ARG A 160 -2.57 -10.99 15.22
C ARG A 160 -3.89 -10.18 15.19
N MET A 161 -4.49 -9.95 14.02
CA MET A 161 -5.69 -9.12 13.89
C MET A 161 -6.87 -9.58 14.76
N GLU A 162 -7.00 -10.89 15.03
CA GLU A 162 -8.04 -11.45 15.91
C GLU A 162 -7.91 -11.02 17.38
N GLU A 163 -6.78 -10.43 17.78
CA GLU A 163 -6.61 -9.88 19.13
C GLU A 163 -7.29 -8.51 19.31
N ILE A 164 -7.49 -7.78 18.21
CA ILE A 164 -8.01 -6.41 18.22
C ILE A 164 -9.40 -6.30 17.58
N VAL A 165 -9.74 -7.19 16.65
CA VAL A 165 -11.07 -7.26 16.03
C VAL A 165 -11.97 -8.14 16.92
N PRO A 166 -13.10 -7.61 17.44
CA PRO A 166 -14.03 -8.40 18.24
C PRO A 166 -14.54 -9.62 17.47
N LYS A 167 -14.66 -10.78 18.13
CA LYS A 167 -15.07 -12.04 17.50
C LYS A 167 -16.43 -11.98 16.81
N ASP A 168 -17.35 -11.19 17.36
CA ASP A 168 -18.72 -11.04 16.85
C ASP A 168 -18.87 -9.82 15.92
N ALA A 169 -17.76 -9.14 15.57
CA ALA A 169 -17.81 -8.02 14.65
C ALA A 169 -18.14 -8.53 13.23
N PRO A 170 -19.17 -7.98 12.56
CA PRO A 170 -19.52 -8.41 11.21
C PRO A 170 -18.56 -7.78 10.18
N VAL A 171 -17.33 -8.32 10.09
CA VAL A 171 -16.30 -7.77 9.21
C VAL A 171 -16.70 -7.95 7.75
N ARG A 172 -16.82 -6.84 7.02
CA ARG A 172 -17.21 -6.81 5.61
C ARG A 172 -16.02 -6.89 4.66
N LEU A 173 -14.91 -6.28 5.03
CA LEU A 173 -13.72 -6.19 4.20
C LEU A 173 -12.45 -6.30 5.04
N VAL A 174 -11.49 -7.10 4.57
CA VAL A 174 -10.10 -7.08 5.03
C VAL A 174 -9.20 -6.76 3.84
N ALA A 175 -8.49 -5.64 3.89
CA ALA A 175 -7.60 -5.16 2.85
C ALA A 175 -6.13 -5.34 3.24
N PHE A 176 -5.34 -5.84 2.30
CA PHE A 176 -3.90 -6.03 2.42
C PHE A 176 -3.19 -5.37 1.22
N ASN A 177 -2.15 -4.59 1.51
CA ASN A 177 -1.16 -4.10 0.54
C ASN A 177 0.22 -4.64 0.94
N LEU A 178 0.60 -5.75 0.34
CA LEU A 178 1.80 -6.50 0.73
C LEU A 178 3.05 -5.94 0.05
N GLY A 179 4.02 -5.54 0.86
CA GLY A 179 5.31 -5.02 0.43
C GLY A 179 5.96 -4.19 1.52
N TYR A 180 6.52 -3.04 1.14
CA TYR A 180 7.17 -2.09 2.06
C TYR A 180 6.42 -0.76 2.14
N LEU A 181 6.63 -0.04 3.24
CA LEU A 181 6.11 1.31 3.46
C LEU A 181 6.78 2.31 2.48
N PRO A 182 6.04 3.02 1.62
CA PRO A 182 6.63 4.05 0.76
C PRO A 182 7.26 5.18 1.58
N GLY A 183 8.56 5.42 1.35
CA GLY A 183 9.34 6.42 2.08
C GLY A 183 9.89 5.95 3.43
N GLY A 184 9.58 4.72 3.85
CA GLY A 184 10.09 4.11 5.08
C GLY A 184 11.33 3.23 4.86
N ASP A 185 11.65 2.42 5.89
CA ASP A 185 12.73 1.44 5.82
C ASP A 185 12.33 0.26 4.91
N LYS A 186 13.04 0.10 3.79
CA LYS A 186 12.76 -0.95 2.80
C LYS A 186 13.15 -2.35 3.27
N THR A 187 13.82 -2.49 4.41
CA THR A 187 14.09 -3.78 5.05
C THR A 187 12.89 -4.30 5.82
N LEU A 188 11.96 -3.41 6.22
CA LEU A 188 10.71 -3.75 6.86
C LEU A 188 9.65 -4.03 5.78
N ILE A 189 9.44 -5.30 5.51
CA ILE A 189 8.51 -5.81 4.51
C ILE A 189 7.49 -6.76 5.14
N THR A 190 6.34 -6.92 4.49
CA THR A 190 5.49 -8.09 4.74
C THR A 190 6.24 -9.36 4.34
N VAL A 191 5.97 -10.45 5.07
CA VAL A 191 6.67 -11.72 4.88
C VAL A 191 5.69 -12.88 4.73
N PRO A 192 6.02 -13.90 3.91
CA PRO A 192 5.09 -14.98 3.57
C PRO A 192 4.44 -15.65 4.79
N ARG A 193 5.21 -15.89 5.86
CA ARG A 193 4.71 -16.57 7.05
C ARG A 193 3.62 -15.78 7.79
N THR A 194 3.81 -14.47 8.00
CA THR A 194 2.81 -13.66 8.73
C THR A 194 1.60 -13.37 7.85
N THR A 195 1.82 -13.23 6.54
CA THR A 195 0.76 -13.07 5.54
C THR A 195 -0.16 -14.29 5.51
N GLU A 196 0.39 -15.51 5.49
CA GLU A 196 -0.41 -16.75 5.55
C GLU A 196 -1.32 -16.78 6.80
N LEU A 197 -0.73 -16.52 7.98
CA LEU A 197 -1.46 -16.51 9.25
C LEU A 197 -2.56 -15.43 9.26
N ALA A 198 -2.29 -14.26 8.68
CA ALA A 198 -3.27 -13.19 8.58
C ALA A 198 -4.40 -13.49 7.60
N LEU A 199 -4.13 -14.17 6.48
CA LEU A 199 -5.18 -14.62 5.57
C LEU A 199 -6.10 -15.65 6.23
N GLN A 200 -5.52 -16.57 7.00
CA GLN A 200 -6.29 -17.52 7.81
C GLN A 200 -7.16 -16.79 8.84
N ALA A 201 -6.61 -15.82 9.58
CA ALA A 201 -7.35 -15.00 10.54
C ALA A 201 -8.47 -14.21 9.85
N ALA A 202 -8.16 -13.53 8.73
CA ALA A 202 -9.12 -12.80 7.94
C ALA A 202 -10.29 -13.69 7.49
N SER A 203 -10.03 -14.92 7.03
CA SER A 203 -11.08 -15.84 6.58
C SER A 203 -12.05 -16.27 7.68
N ARG A 204 -11.59 -16.31 8.94
CA ARG A 204 -12.40 -16.65 10.12
C ARG A 204 -13.30 -15.49 10.53
N ILE A 205 -12.76 -14.27 10.58
CA ILE A 205 -13.52 -13.08 11.02
C ILE A 205 -14.44 -12.51 9.93
N LEU A 206 -14.16 -12.78 8.65
CA LEU A 206 -14.95 -12.25 7.55
C LEU A 206 -16.37 -12.82 7.55
N SER A 207 -17.37 -11.94 7.45
CA SER A 207 -18.77 -12.31 7.34
C SER A 207 -19.12 -12.85 5.94
N SER A 208 -20.23 -13.58 5.84
CA SER A 208 -20.80 -13.99 4.55
C SER A 208 -21.12 -12.75 3.68
N GLY A 209 -20.85 -12.88 2.39
CA GLY A 209 -20.83 -11.79 1.42
C GLY A 209 -19.64 -10.82 1.54
N GLY A 210 -18.73 -11.00 2.49
CA GLY A 210 -17.56 -10.15 2.70
C GLY A 210 -16.44 -10.40 1.69
N LEU A 211 -15.41 -9.55 1.71
CA LEU A 211 -14.26 -9.61 0.80
C LEU A 211 -12.93 -9.57 1.56
N ILE A 212 -11.99 -10.44 1.17
CA ILE A 212 -10.56 -10.23 1.43
C ILE A 212 -9.93 -9.71 0.14
N SER A 213 -9.26 -8.56 0.21
CA SER A 213 -8.59 -7.93 -0.93
C SER A 213 -7.09 -7.89 -0.67
N VAL A 214 -6.30 -8.49 -1.53
CA VAL A 214 -4.85 -8.59 -1.38
C VAL A 214 -4.17 -8.02 -2.61
N LEU A 215 -3.44 -6.94 -2.44
CA LEU A 215 -2.58 -6.37 -3.47
C LEU A 215 -1.13 -6.70 -3.15
N VAL A 216 -0.46 -7.47 -4.02
CA VAL A 216 0.90 -7.95 -3.80
C VAL A 216 1.88 -7.20 -4.69
N TYR A 217 2.84 -6.47 -4.10
CA TYR A 217 3.88 -5.75 -4.84
C TYR A 217 5.08 -6.66 -5.10
N ILE A 218 5.06 -7.42 -6.19
CA ILE A 218 6.08 -8.46 -6.50
C ILE A 218 7.50 -7.94 -6.83
N GLY A 219 7.69 -6.64 -7.01
CA GLY A 219 8.94 -6.04 -7.51
C GLY A 219 10.10 -5.95 -6.51
N HIS A 220 9.96 -6.49 -5.29
CA HIS A 220 10.98 -6.47 -4.24
C HIS A 220 11.41 -7.88 -3.81
N PRO A 221 12.57 -8.04 -3.15
CA PRO A 221 12.98 -9.32 -2.58
C PRO A 221 11.89 -9.92 -1.69
N GLY A 222 11.55 -11.20 -1.89
CA GLY A 222 10.49 -11.90 -1.16
C GLY A 222 9.06 -11.67 -1.69
N GLY A 223 8.82 -10.66 -2.53
CA GLY A 223 7.47 -10.34 -3.02
C GLY A 223 6.86 -11.44 -3.90
N ARG A 224 7.69 -12.24 -4.57
CA ARG A 224 7.23 -13.42 -5.34
C ARG A 224 6.84 -14.58 -4.43
N ASP A 225 7.65 -14.88 -3.42
CA ASP A 225 7.36 -15.94 -2.44
C ASP A 225 6.07 -15.62 -1.67
N GLU A 226 5.84 -14.34 -1.39
CA GLU A 226 4.61 -13.89 -0.74
C GLU A 226 3.39 -14.02 -1.66
N LEU A 227 3.52 -13.71 -2.96
CA LEU A 227 2.47 -13.97 -3.94
C LEU A 227 2.11 -15.47 -3.98
N ASP A 228 3.11 -16.36 -3.98
CA ASP A 228 2.88 -17.81 -4.04
C ASP A 228 2.08 -18.30 -2.81
N VAL A 229 2.33 -17.74 -1.62
CA VAL A 229 1.52 -18.01 -0.42
C VAL A 229 0.09 -17.54 -0.58
N VAL A 230 -0.14 -16.32 -1.09
CA VAL A 230 -1.49 -15.78 -1.30
C VAL A 230 -2.25 -16.62 -2.33
N GLU A 231 -1.63 -16.99 -3.44
CA GLU A 231 -2.25 -17.82 -4.48
C GLU A 231 -2.55 -19.24 -3.99
N SER A 232 -1.64 -19.84 -3.22
CA SER A 232 -1.85 -21.15 -2.59
C SER A 232 -3.04 -21.12 -1.62
N PHE A 233 -3.09 -20.11 -0.73
CA PHE A 233 -4.21 -19.93 0.18
C PHE A 233 -5.52 -19.74 -0.58
N ALA A 234 -5.55 -18.82 -1.56
CA ALA A 234 -6.74 -18.52 -2.37
C ALA A 234 -7.30 -19.74 -3.11
N SER A 235 -6.40 -20.61 -3.59
CA SER A 235 -6.75 -21.84 -4.32
C SER A 235 -7.21 -22.98 -3.41
N SER A 236 -6.86 -22.93 -2.12
CA SER A 236 -7.26 -23.93 -1.13
C SER A 236 -8.68 -23.72 -0.56
N LEU A 237 -9.28 -22.55 -0.81
CA LEU A 237 -10.60 -22.20 -0.27
C LEU A 237 -11.72 -23.07 -0.90
N PRO A 238 -12.72 -23.51 -0.11
CA PRO A 238 -13.80 -24.35 -0.62
C PRO A 238 -14.67 -23.61 -1.67
N LEU A 239 -14.89 -24.25 -2.83
CA LEU A 239 -15.58 -23.65 -3.97
C LEU A 239 -17.07 -23.34 -3.73
N ASP A 240 -17.70 -24.05 -2.79
CA ASP A 240 -19.10 -23.87 -2.41
C ASP A 240 -19.33 -22.60 -1.58
N THR A 241 -18.32 -22.19 -0.80
CA THR A 241 -18.39 -21.07 0.14
C THR A 241 -17.52 -19.87 -0.24
N TRP A 242 -16.62 -20.00 -1.23
CA TRP A 242 -15.75 -18.91 -1.67
C TRP A 242 -15.71 -18.73 -3.19
N ALA A 243 -15.37 -17.52 -3.61
CA ALA A 243 -14.97 -17.18 -4.97
C ALA A 243 -13.65 -16.39 -4.92
N SER A 244 -12.63 -16.91 -5.63
CA SER A 244 -11.28 -16.33 -5.66
C SER A 244 -10.94 -15.87 -7.07
N CYS A 245 -10.55 -14.60 -7.24
CA CYS A 245 -10.21 -13.99 -8.52
C CYS A 245 -8.83 -13.34 -8.49
N LYS A 246 -8.09 -13.41 -9.61
CA LYS A 246 -6.77 -12.78 -9.78
C LYS A 246 -6.78 -11.83 -10.97
N LEU A 247 -6.36 -10.59 -10.74
CA LEU A 247 -6.11 -9.58 -11.77
C LEU A 247 -4.61 -9.30 -11.85
N GLN A 248 -4.02 -9.61 -13.00
CA GLN A 248 -2.59 -9.49 -13.25
C GLN A 248 -2.30 -9.00 -14.67
N MET A 249 -1.31 -8.12 -14.80
CA MET A 249 -0.76 -7.73 -16.10
C MET A 249 0.23 -8.79 -16.58
N VAL A 250 -0.13 -9.54 -17.62
CA VAL A 250 0.69 -10.66 -18.12
C VAL A 250 2.02 -10.20 -18.71
N ASN A 251 2.05 -9.06 -19.40
CA ASN A 251 3.25 -8.50 -20.03
C ASN A 251 4.02 -7.52 -19.12
N ARG A 252 3.64 -7.38 -17.84
CA ARG A 252 4.34 -6.54 -16.85
C ARG A 252 4.67 -7.39 -15.62
N PRO A 253 5.74 -8.20 -15.67
CA PRO A 253 6.00 -9.25 -14.68
C PRO A 253 6.38 -8.74 -13.28
N VAL A 254 6.59 -7.43 -13.11
CA VAL A 254 6.86 -6.80 -11.81
C VAL A 254 5.71 -5.91 -11.32
N ALA A 255 4.60 -5.83 -12.08
CA ALA A 255 3.45 -5.03 -11.69
C ALA A 255 2.69 -5.69 -10.51
N PRO A 256 2.07 -4.90 -9.63
CA PRO A 256 1.28 -5.44 -8.53
C PRO A 256 0.17 -6.39 -9.01
N VAL A 257 -0.05 -7.45 -8.25
CA VAL A 257 -1.10 -8.46 -8.52
C VAL A 257 -2.22 -8.27 -7.51
N LEU A 258 -3.45 -8.12 -8.00
CA LEU A 258 -4.64 -8.01 -7.15
C LEU A 258 -5.34 -9.36 -7.06
N ILE A 259 -5.55 -9.85 -5.85
CA ILE A 259 -6.28 -11.07 -5.55
C ILE A 259 -7.49 -10.71 -4.68
N LEU A 260 -8.68 -11.17 -5.08
CA LEU A 260 -9.95 -10.88 -4.43
C LEU A 260 -10.60 -12.19 -4.01
N LEU A 261 -10.88 -12.35 -2.72
CA LEU A 261 -11.47 -13.56 -2.13
C LEU A 261 -12.81 -13.20 -1.50
N ASN A 262 -13.91 -13.52 -2.17
CA ASN A 262 -15.25 -13.27 -1.67
C ASN A 262 -15.79 -14.51 -0.96
N LYS A 263 -16.30 -14.32 0.26
CA LYS A 263 -17.01 -15.36 1.03
C LYS A 263 -18.48 -15.27 0.66
N LYS A 264 -19.06 -16.37 0.17
CA LYS A 264 -20.44 -16.46 -0.31
C LYS A 264 -21.46 -16.38 0.83
#